data_AF-W9WC04-F1
#
_entry.id   AF-W9WC04-F1
#
_cell.length_a   1.000
_cell.length_b   1.000
_cell.length_c   1.000
_cell.angle_alpha   90.00
_cell.angle_beta   90.00
_cell.angle_gamma   90.00
#
_symmetry.space_group_name_H-M   'P 1'
#
loop_
_entity.id
_entity.type
_entity.pdbx_description
1 polymer ?
#
loop_
_entity_poly.entity_id
_entity_poly.type
_entity_poly.pdbx_seq_one_letter_code
_entity_poly.pdbx_strand_id
1 'polypeptide(L)'
;MAATSAPSPRPAPVSPAAHPVISLDPAFQAYVLGQIEGILVASTNGVLLHSGKMGRLDRGVVEQVAADWQEAGRTPVVDFMYDCQTQRQLFLRHAATVKFNNLDNDRFAHALELWSALVAALSPRVLCLTDMVILGHVYALPEVLRMLRAPEATRVAARDLGRRVAAEVDSRKAAVANMAGI
;
A
#
# COMPACT_ATOMS: atom_id res chain seq x y z
N MET A 1 -64.66 19.76 -5.34
CA MET A 1 -63.18 19.73 -5.44
C MET A 1 -62.72 18.35 -4.99
N ALA A 2 -62.32 17.48 -5.93
CA ALA A 2 -61.72 16.18 -5.62
C ALA A 2 -60.38 16.11 -6.36
N ALA A 3 -59.28 16.09 -5.61
CA ALA A 3 -57.94 16.01 -6.16
C ALA A 3 -57.59 14.55 -6.42
N THR A 4 -57.34 14.22 -7.68
CA THR A 4 -56.86 12.91 -8.14
C THR A 4 -55.35 12.83 -7.87
N SER A 5 -54.91 11.94 -6.97
CA SER A 5 -53.49 11.71 -6.73
C SER A 5 -52.89 10.83 -7.83
N ALA A 6 -51.82 11.31 -8.46
CA ALA A 6 -51.06 10.56 -9.45
C ALA A 6 -50.21 9.45 -8.77
N PRO A 7 -50.03 8.29 -9.41
CA PRO A 7 -49.21 7.21 -8.86
C PRO A 7 -47.72 7.56 -8.93
N SER A 8 -47.00 7.31 -7.83
CA SER A 8 -45.56 7.52 -7.71
C SER A 8 -44.77 6.60 -8.66
N PRO A 9 -43.72 7.07 -9.34
CA PRO A 9 -42.96 6.25 -10.29
C PRO A 9 -42.20 5.16 -9.55
N ARG A 10 -42.41 3.91 -9.98
CA ARG A 10 -41.68 2.73 -9.49
C ARG A 10 -40.19 2.93 -9.79
N PRO A 11 -39.27 2.74 -8.82
CA PRO A 11 -37.84 2.87 -9.08
C PRO A 11 -37.44 1.88 -10.18
N ALA A 12 -36.72 2.40 -11.18
CA ALA A 12 -36.19 1.59 -12.27
C ALA A 12 -35.30 0.46 -11.70
N PRO A 13 -35.26 -0.72 -12.33
CA PRO A 13 -34.34 -1.77 -11.94
C PRO A 13 -32.91 -1.23 -12.01
N VAL A 14 -32.26 -1.15 -10.85
CA VAL A 14 -30.82 -0.89 -10.74
C VAL A 14 -30.11 -1.95 -11.57
N SER A 15 -29.49 -1.53 -12.68
CA SER A 15 -28.60 -2.39 -13.46
C SER A 15 -27.59 -3.02 -12.50
N PRO A 16 -27.36 -4.35 -12.54
CA PRO A 16 -26.37 -4.95 -11.65
C PRO A 16 -25.04 -4.27 -11.93
N ALA A 17 -24.51 -3.56 -10.93
CA ALA A 17 -23.19 -2.96 -11.00
C ALA A 17 -22.23 -4.05 -11.48
N ALA A 18 -21.50 -3.79 -12.58
CA ALA A 18 -20.55 -4.74 -13.14
C ALA A 18 -19.70 -5.29 -12.00
N HIS A 19 -19.78 -6.60 -11.76
CA HIS A 19 -19.07 -7.22 -10.66
C HIS A 19 -17.57 -6.91 -10.83
N PRO A 20 -16.89 -6.46 -9.76
CA PRO A 20 -15.48 -6.13 -9.87
C PRO A 20 -14.70 -7.37 -10.31
N VAL A 21 -13.87 -7.21 -11.35
CA VAL A 21 -13.08 -8.31 -11.91
C VAL A 21 -12.01 -8.72 -10.91
N ILE A 22 -12.06 -9.99 -10.49
CA ILE A 22 -11.04 -10.65 -9.69
C ILE A 22 -10.47 -11.75 -10.60
N SER A 23 -9.38 -11.46 -11.29
CA SER A 23 -8.72 -12.43 -12.17
C SER A 23 -7.50 -13.05 -11.51
N LEU A 24 -6.78 -12.28 -10.68
CA LEU A 24 -5.60 -12.74 -9.96
C LEU A 24 -5.97 -13.74 -8.86
N ASP A 25 -5.31 -14.90 -8.85
CA ASP A 25 -5.53 -15.92 -7.83
C ASP A 25 -4.94 -15.49 -6.47
N PRO A 26 -5.42 -16.08 -5.36
CA PRO A 26 -4.98 -15.70 -4.02
C PRO A 26 -3.48 -15.87 -3.78
N ALA A 27 -2.83 -16.86 -4.39
CA ALA A 27 -1.39 -17.11 -4.21
C ALA A 27 -0.56 -16.02 -4.89
N PHE A 28 -0.95 -15.62 -6.11
CA PHE A 28 -0.32 -14.50 -6.80
C PHE A 28 -0.55 -13.18 -6.05
N GLN A 29 -1.74 -12.92 -5.54
CA GLN A 29 -2.00 -11.72 -4.71
C GLN A 29 -1.14 -11.72 -3.43
N ALA A 30 -1.03 -12.86 -2.75
CA ALA A 30 -0.19 -12.99 -1.56
C ALA A 30 1.29 -12.73 -1.87
N TYR A 31 1.78 -13.22 -3.01
CA TYR A 31 3.13 -12.92 -3.50
C TYR A 31 3.32 -11.41 -3.73
N VAL A 32 2.40 -10.75 -4.45
CA VAL A 32 2.49 -9.31 -4.73
C VAL A 32 2.48 -8.49 -3.44
N LEU A 33 1.54 -8.74 -2.53
CA LEU A 33 1.46 -8.04 -1.25
C LEU A 33 2.72 -8.27 -0.40
N GLY A 34 3.25 -9.50 -0.38
CA GLY A 34 4.51 -9.81 0.29
C GLY A 34 5.71 -9.07 -0.31
N GLN A 35 5.78 -8.93 -1.63
CA GLN A 35 6.82 -8.14 -2.29
C GLN A 35 6.71 -6.65 -1.94
N ILE A 36 5.49 -6.09 -1.93
CA ILE A 36 5.25 -4.70 -1.52
C ILE A 36 5.72 -4.49 -0.08
N GLU A 37 5.32 -5.37 0.84
CA GLU A 37 5.73 -5.29 2.24
C GLU A 37 7.25 -5.35 2.40
N GLY A 38 7.90 -6.35 1.80
CA GLY A 38 9.36 -6.49 1.90
C GLY A 38 10.11 -5.26 1.37
N ILE A 39 9.66 -4.71 0.24
CA ILE A 39 10.23 -3.50 -0.36
C ILE A 39 10.05 -2.28 0.56
N LEU A 40 8.86 -2.08 1.14
CA LEU A 40 8.58 -0.99 2.07
C LEU A 40 9.40 -1.12 3.36
N VAL A 41 9.45 -2.33 3.92
CA VAL A 41 10.16 -2.61 5.18
C VAL A 41 11.66 -2.36 5.04
N ALA A 42 12.26 -2.86 3.96
CA ALA A 42 13.68 -2.65 3.68
C ALA A 42 14.00 -1.17 3.40
N SER A 43 13.16 -0.48 2.62
CA SER A 43 13.38 0.92 2.27
C SER A 43 13.25 1.84 3.49
N THR A 44 12.25 1.61 4.34
CA THR A 44 12.02 2.42 5.54
C THR A 44 13.13 2.18 6.56
N ASN A 45 13.57 0.94 6.74
CA ASN A 45 14.72 0.62 7.58
C ASN A 45 15.99 1.38 7.14
N GLY A 46 16.27 1.42 5.83
CA GLY A 46 17.42 2.15 5.29
C GLY A 46 17.39 3.64 5.64
N VAL A 47 16.23 4.27 5.54
CA VAL A 47 16.05 5.69 5.90
C VAL A 47 16.22 5.92 7.39
N LEU A 48 15.60 5.09 8.23
CA LEU A 48 15.69 5.20 9.68
C LEU A 48 17.13 4.97 10.17
N LEU A 49 17.81 3.96 9.65
CA LEU A 49 19.23 3.71 9.92
C LEU A 49 20.11 4.90 9.55
N HIS A 50 19.91 5.48 8.36
CA HIS A 50 20.67 6.64 7.94
C HIS A 50 20.41 7.84 8.85
N SER A 51 19.15 8.13 9.17
CA SER A 51 18.79 9.22 10.09
C SER A 51 19.32 9.00 11.50
N GLY A 52 19.32 7.75 11.99
CA GLY A 52 19.87 7.38 13.29
C GLY A 52 21.38 7.60 13.36
N LYS A 53 22.13 7.17 12.32
CA LYS A 53 23.58 7.44 12.21
C LYS A 53 23.92 8.93 12.18
N MET A 54 23.02 9.75 11.65
CA MET A 54 23.16 11.20 11.61
C MET A 54 22.69 11.89 12.91
N GLY A 55 22.30 11.15 13.94
CA GLY A 55 21.81 11.70 15.21
C GLY A 55 20.49 12.46 15.09
N ARG A 56 19.70 12.18 14.04
CA ARG A 56 18.44 12.89 13.76
C ARG A 56 17.22 12.23 14.37
N LEU A 57 17.34 10.97 14.80
CA LEU A 57 16.26 10.28 15.48
C LEU A 57 16.29 10.59 16.98
N ASP A 58 15.13 10.88 17.54
CA ASP A 58 14.95 11.02 18.98
C ASP A 58 15.09 9.64 19.62
N ARG A 59 16.07 9.53 20.53
CA ARG A 59 16.38 8.27 21.21
C ARG A 59 15.24 7.79 22.10
N GLY A 60 14.56 8.69 22.80
CA GLY A 60 13.42 8.34 23.65
C GLY A 60 12.24 7.80 22.83
N VAL A 61 11.99 8.37 21.65
CA VAL A 61 10.99 7.83 20.72
C VAL A 61 11.35 6.43 20.25
N VAL A 62 12.62 6.19 19.88
CA VAL A 62 13.09 4.88 19.42
C VAL A 62 13.00 3.84 20.54
N GLU A 63 13.43 4.18 21.76
CA GLU A 63 13.35 3.31 22.93
C GLU A 63 11.90 2.98 23.29
N GLN A 64 10.99 3.95 23.23
CA GLN A 64 9.57 3.71 23.45
C GLN A 64 8.98 2.72 22.43
N VAL A 65 9.27 2.91 21.14
CA VAL A 65 8.76 1.99 20.10
C VAL A 65 9.31 0.57 20.30
N ALA A 66 10.56 0.43 20.72
CA ALA A 66 11.15 -0.88 21.03
C ALA A 66 10.48 -1.54 22.25
N ALA A 67 10.19 -0.75 23.29
CA ALA A 67 9.47 -1.22 24.47
C ALA A 67 8.04 -1.66 24.11
N ASP A 68 7.27 -0.81 23.41
CA ASP A 68 5.90 -1.12 22.96
C ASP A 68 5.87 -2.42 22.13
N TRP A 69 6.88 -2.63 21.29
CA TRP A 69 7.01 -3.84 20.48
C TRP A 69 7.22 -5.09 21.35
N GLN A 70 8.08 -5.01 22.36
CA GLN A 70 8.34 -6.11 23.30
C GLN A 70 7.14 -6.38 24.21
N GLU A 71 6.48 -5.34 24.71
CA GLU A 71 5.28 -5.44 25.55
C GLU A 71 4.11 -6.10 24.80
N ALA A 72 4.04 -5.91 23.47
CA ALA A 72 3.11 -6.63 22.61
C ALA A 72 3.45 -8.13 22.40
N GLY A 73 4.48 -8.65 23.09
CA GLY A 73 4.91 -10.05 23.02
C GLY A 73 5.62 -10.41 21.71
N ARG A 74 6.10 -9.42 20.95
CA ARG A 74 6.71 -9.63 19.64
C ARG A 74 8.21 -9.88 19.77
N THR A 75 8.76 -10.69 18.87
CA THR A 75 10.20 -11.00 18.83
C THR A 75 11.03 -9.75 18.53
N PRO A 76 12.18 -9.54 19.17
CA PRO A 76 13.07 -8.44 18.83
C PRO A 76 13.45 -8.43 17.35
N VAL A 77 13.56 -7.24 16.76
CA VAL A 77 13.93 -7.07 15.36
C VAL A 77 15.38 -6.58 15.25
N VAL A 78 16.00 -6.86 14.10
CA VAL A 78 17.29 -6.27 13.74
C VAL A 78 17.07 -4.84 13.29
N ASP A 79 17.89 -3.90 13.75
CA ASP A 79 17.81 -2.48 13.42
C ASP A 79 16.38 -1.90 13.62
N PHE A 80 15.76 -1.40 12.54
CA PHE A 80 14.39 -0.91 12.53
C PHE A 80 13.47 -1.83 11.72
N MET A 81 13.77 -3.12 11.56
CA MET A 81 13.01 -4.10 10.76
C MET A 81 11.65 -4.50 11.37
N TYR A 82 10.95 -3.55 12.00
CA TYR A 82 9.58 -3.72 12.45
C TYR A 82 8.63 -3.92 11.27
N ASP A 83 7.38 -4.28 11.55
CA ASP A 83 6.33 -4.30 10.53
C ASP A 83 6.11 -2.89 9.91
N CYS A 84 5.46 -2.89 8.75
CA CYS A 84 5.18 -1.66 8.00
C CYS A 84 4.43 -0.59 8.82
N GLN A 85 3.54 -1.00 9.72
CA GLN A 85 2.73 -0.09 10.52
C GLN A 85 3.59 0.60 11.59
N THR A 86 4.35 -0.17 12.36
CA THR A 86 5.27 0.33 13.38
C THR A 86 6.34 1.21 12.77
N GLN A 87 6.94 0.80 11.65
CA GLN A 87 7.93 1.63 10.94
C GLN A 87 7.34 2.95 10.45
N ARG A 88 6.12 2.94 9.88
CA ARG A 88 5.44 4.16 9.44
C ARG A 88 5.15 5.09 10.61
N GLN A 89 4.69 4.56 11.75
CA GLN A 89 4.46 5.36 12.96
C GLN A 89 5.76 6.00 13.46
N LEU A 90 6.84 5.23 13.53
CA LEU A 90 8.15 5.73 13.92
C LEU A 90 8.65 6.83 12.97
N PHE A 91 8.49 6.64 11.66
CA PHE A 91 8.82 7.65 10.65
C PHE A 91 8.02 8.94 10.87
N LEU A 92 6.69 8.84 11.03
CA LEU A 92 5.80 9.99 11.19
C LEU A 92 6.10 10.80 12.46
N ARG A 93 6.44 10.13 13.57
CA ARG A 93 6.86 10.81 14.81
C ARG A 93 8.09 11.69 14.63
N HIS A 94 8.90 11.42 13.61
CA HIS A 94 10.09 12.17 13.27
C HIS A 94 9.92 13.06 12.03
N ALA A 95 8.84 12.92 11.27
CA ALA A 95 8.70 13.58 9.97
C ALA A 95 8.61 15.11 10.07
N ALA A 96 8.20 15.64 11.22
CA ALA A 96 8.16 17.08 11.49
C ALA A 96 9.54 17.69 11.79
N THR A 97 10.47 16.90 12.35
CA THR A 97 11.78 17.36 12.83
C THR A 97 12.94 16.88 11.95
N VAL A 98 12.72 15.83 11.17
CA VAL A 98 13.71 15.21 10.31
C VAL A 98 13.33 15.38 8.85
N LYS A 99 14.21 16.03 8.09
CA LYS A 99 14.08 16.11 6.63
C LYS A 99 14.44 14.76 6.00
N PHE A 100 13.46 13.87 5.88
CA PHE A 100 13.62 12.56 5.26
C PHE A 100 13.68 12.63 3.72
N ASN A 101 13.15 13.69 3.10
CA ASN A 101 13.04 13.82 1.65
C ASN A 101 13.22 15.28 1.19
N ASN A 102 13.32 15.46 -0.13
CA ASN A 102 13.44 16.77 -0.80
C ASN A 102 12.23 17.10 -1.68
N LEU A 103 11.08 16.47 -1.43
CA LEU A 103 9.85 16.73 -2.16
C LEU A 103 9.24 18.05 -1.71
N ASP A 104 8.43 18.67 -2.57
CA ASP A 104 7.51 19.72 -2.14
C ASP A 104 6.46 19.17 -1.16
N ASN A 105 5.82 20.07 -0.41
CA ASN A 105 4.90 19.69 0.67
C ASN A 105 3.70 18.87 0.15
N ASP A 106 3.16 19.23 -1.00
CA ASP A 106 1.97 18.58 -1.56
C ASP A 106 2.29 17.15 -2.03
N ARG A 107 3.41 16.95 -2.73
CA ARG A 107 3.88 15.61 -3.12
C ARG A 107 4.28 14.77 -1.92
N PHE A 108 4.84 15.38 -0.88
CA PHE A 108 5.14 14.67 0.36
C PHE A 108 3.87 14.20 1.05
N ALA A 109 2.87 15.07 1.20
CA ALA A 109 1.57 14.73 1.78
C ALA A 109 0.89 13.61 0.98
N HIS A 110 0.87 13.73 -0.36
CA HIS A 110 0.31 12.69 -1.23
C HIS A 110 1.02 11.35 -1.08
N ALA A 111 2.36 11.34 -1.04
CA ALA A 111 3.12 10.11 -0.83
C ALA A 111 2.85 9.48 0.55
N LEU A 112 2.60 10.29 1.60
CA LEU A 112 2.22 9.80 2.92
C LEU A 112 0.81 9.17 2.92
N GLU A 113 -0.12 9.71 2.15
CA GLU A 113 -1.46 9.13 1.95
C GLU A 113 -1.38 7.79 1.23
N LEU A 114 -0.63 7.73 0.13
CA LEU A 114 -0.36 6.48 -0.60
C LEU A 114 0.29 5.43 0.30
N TRP A 115 1.29 5.83 1.10
CA TRP A 115 1.91 4.93 2.06
C TRP A 115 0.90 4.43 3.10
N SER A 116 0.01 5.30 3.60
CA SER A 116 -1.06 4.90 4.52
C SER A 116 -1.97 3.84 3.91
N ALA A 117 -2.37 4.02 2.65
CA ALA A 117 -3.22 3.07 1.93
C ALA A 117 -2.52 1.72 1.72
N LEU A 118 -1.22 1.73 1.40
CA LEU A 118 -0.43 0.50 1.29
C LEU A 118 -0.34 -0.24 2.63
N VAL A 119 -0.04 0.47 3.73
CA VAL A 119 0.02 -0.15 5.06
C VAL A 119 -1.33 -0.76 5.46
N ALA A 120 -2.44 -0.06 5.19
CA ALA A 120 -3.78 -0.58 5.46
C ALA A 120 -4.13 -1.83 4.64
N ALA A 121 -3.61 -1.95 3.41
CA ALA A 121 -3.80 -3.13 2.58
C ALA A 121 -2.96 -4.34 3.04
N LEU A 122 -1.87 -4.09 3.77
CA LEU A 122 -0.99 -5.15 4.29
C LEU A 122 -1.47 -5.70 5.64
N SER A 123 -2.36 -5.00 6.35
CA SER A 123 -2.89 -5.42 7.65
C SER A 123 -4.33 -4.95 7.87
N PRO A 124 -5.34 -5.85 7.92
CA PRO A 124 -5.25 -7.31 7.77
C PRO A 124 -4.96 -7.75 6.33
N ARG A 125 -4.29 -8.90 6.14
CA ARG A 125 -4.03 -9.47 4.81
C ARG A 125 -5.32 -10.00 4.18
N VAL A 126 -5.95 -9.17 3.35
CA VAL A 126 -7.12 -9.55 2.54
C VAL A 126 -6.63 -10.05 1.18
N LEU A 127 -7.11 -11.23 0.77
CA LEU A 127 -6.88 -11.80 -0.56
C LEU A 127 -8.17 -11.74 -1.38
N CYS A 128 -8.09 -12.11 -2.66
CA CYS A 128 -9.20 -12.01 -3.61
C CYS A 128 -9.67 -10.55 -3.80
N LEU A 129 -8.73 -9.60 -3.69
CA LEU A 129 -8.96 -8.21 -4.03
C LEU A 129 -9.18 -8.08 -5.53
N THR A 130 -9.88 -7.03 -5.92
CA THR A 130 -10.13 -6.72 -7.34
C THR A 130 -8.82 -6.39 -8.03
N ASP A 131 -8.73 -6.67 -9.33
CA ASP A 131 -7.50 -6.39 -10.11
C ASP A 131 -7.10 -4.91 -10.00
N MET A 132 -8.09 -4.02 -9.97
CA MET A 132 -7.88 -2.57 -9.82
C MET A 132 -7.24 -2.20 -8.48
N VAL A 133 -7.61 -2.88 -7.39
CA VAL A 133 -7.04 -2.63 -6.06
C VAL A 133 -5.58 -3.07 -6.04
N ILE A 134 -5.27 -4.27 -6.52
CA ILE A 134 -3.89 -4.78 -6.58
C ILE A 134 -3.01 -3.89 -7.48
N LEU A 135 -3.52 -3.50 -8.66
CA LEU A 135 -2.84 -2.58 -9.56
C LEU A 135 -2.60 -1.21 -8.90
N GLY A 136 -3.60 -0.69 -8.18
CA GLY A 136 -3.47 0.54 -7.41
C GLY A 136 -2.33 0.48 -6.40
N HIS A 137 -2.17 -0.64 -5.69
CA HIS A 137 -1.09 -0.82 -4.73
C HIS A 137 0.30 -0.84 -5.40
N VAL A 138 0.48 -1.60 -6.47
CA VAL A 138 1.79 -1.65 -7.17
C VAL A 138 2.14 -0.33 -7.85
N TYR A 139 1.15 0.45 -8.30
CA TYR A 139 1.38 1.77 -8.89
C TYR A 139 1.59 2.88 -7.87
N ALA A 140 1.08 2.73 -6.65
CA ALA A 140 1.37 3.65 -5.53
C ALA A 140 2.81 3.50 -5.01
N LEU A 141 3.37 2.29 -5.07
CA LEU A 141 4.65 1.96 -4.45
C LEU A 141 5.83 2.85 -4.92
N PRO A 142 6.04 3.12 -6.22
CA PRO A 142 7.15 3.98 -6.67
C PRO A 142 7.14 5.39 -6.06
N GLU A 143 5.94 5.96 -5.86
CA GLU A 143 5.79 7.31 -5.32
C GLU A 143 6.22 7.37 -3.84
N VAL A 144 5.84 6.35 -3.07
CA VAL A 144 6.27 6.14 -1.68
C VAL A 144 7.77 5.91 -1.59
N LEU A 145 8.33 5.08 -2.49
CA LEU A 145 9.78 4.81 -2.50
C LEU A 145 10.63 6.03 -2.85
N ARG A 146 10.11 6.92 -3.70
CA ARG A 146 10.76 8.20 -4.00
C ARG A 146 10.77 9.11 -2.76
N MET A 147 9.67 9.17 -2.01
CA MET A 147 9.62 9.86 -0.71
C MET A 147 10.61 9.24 0.29
N LEU A 148 10.66 7.92 0.38
CA LEU A 148 11.62 7.20 1.23
C LEU A 148 13.06 7.24 0.69
N ARG A 149 13.34 7.99 -0.39
CA ARG A 149 14.66 8.06 -1.03
C ARG A 149 15.29 6.68 -1.26
N ALA A 150 14.45 5.68 -1.56
CA ALA A 150 14.92 4.32 -1.80
C ALA A 150 15.91 4.30 -2.99
N PRO A 151 16.90 3.40 -3.00
CA PRO A 151 17.84 3.26 -4.10
C PRO A 151 17.13 3.08 -5.45
N GLU A 152 17.75 3.54 -6.54
CA GLU A 152 17.15 3.42 -7.88
C GLU A 152 16.85 1.97 -8.24
N ALA A 153 17.73 1.04 -7.87
CA ALA A 153 17.49 -0.40 -8.06
C ALA A 153 16.16 -0.87 -7.41
N THR A 154 15.86 -0.41 -6.20
CA THR A 154 14.59 -0.73 -5.51
C THR A 154 13.39 -0.12 -6.23
N ARG A 155 13.53 1.11 -6.75
CA ARG A 155 12.46 1.76 -7.54
C ARG A 155 12.24 1.10 -8.90
N VAL A 156 13.30 0.60 -9.54
CA VAL A 156 13.19 -0.24 -10.75
C VAL A 156 12.45 -1.53 -10.42
N ALA A 157 12.85 -2.25 -9.36
CA ALA A 157 12.18 -3.48 -8.95
C ALA A 157 10.69 -3.29 -8.65
N ALA A 158 10.31 -2.18 -8.01
CA ALA A 158 8.90 -1.83 -7.79
C ALA A 158 8.12 -1.59 -9.10
N ARG A 159 8.73 -0.92 -10.07
CA ARG A 159 8.14 -0.73 -11.41
C ARG A 159 8.00 -2.05 -12.15
N ASP A 160 8.99 -2.93 -12.05
CA ASP A 160 8.94 -4.26 -12.68
C ASP A 160 7.88 -5.15 -12.05
N LEU A 161 7.68 -5.07 -10.73
CA LEU A 161 6.55 -5.70 -10.06
C LEU A 161 5.22 -5.21 -10.64
N GLY A 162 5.06 -3.89 -10.81
CA GLY A 162 3.86 -3.31 -11.42
C GLY A 162 3.60 -3.81 -12.84
N ARG A 163 4.64 -3.85 -13.69
CA ARG A 163 4.54 -4.39 -15.05
C ARG A 163 4.15 -5.86 -15.07
N ARG A 164 4.73 -6.66 -14.17
CA ARG A 164 4.42 -8.09 -14.05
C ARG A 164 2.97 -8.32 -13.65
N VAL A 165 2.46 -7.56 -12.69
CA VAL A 165 1.07 -7.64 -12.25
C VAL A 165 0.10 -7.24 -13.38
N ALA A 166 0.41 -6.15 -14.10
CA ALA A 166 -0.40 -5.73 -15.25
C ALA A 166 -0.47 -6.82 -16.33
N ALA A 167 0.68 -7.40 -16.69
CA ALA A 167 0.74 -8.48 -17.67
C ALA A 167 -0.06 -9.72 -17.23
N GLU A 168 -0.01 -10.06 -15.93
CA GLU A 168 -0.79 -11.18 -15.39
C GLU A 168 -2.31 -10.91 -15.48
N VAL A 169 -2.74 -9.70 -15.11
CA VAL A 169 -4.15 -9.27 -15.23
C VAL A 169 -4.62 -9.37 -16.68
N ASP A 170 -3.84 -8.86 -17.63
CA ASP A 170 -4.19 -8.89 -19.05
C ASP A 170 -4.23 -10.32 -19.60
N SER A 171 -3.27 -11.17 -19.22
CA SER A 171 -3.22 -12.58 -19.61
C SER A 171 -4.46 -13.34 -19.14
N ARG A 172 -4.90 -13.13 -17.90
CA ARG A 172 -6.07 -13.82 -17.35
C ARG A 172 -7.37 -13.31 -17.94
N LYS A 173 -7.49 -12.01 -18.17
CA LYS A 173 -8.64 -11.44 -18.88
C LYS A 173 -8.78 -12.02 -20.29
N ALA A 174 -7.67 -12.15 -21.01
CA ALA A 174 -7.64 -12.78 -22.33
C ALA A 174 -8.04 -14.26 -22.26
N ALA A 175 -7.55 -15.01 -21.27
CA ALA A 175 -7.92 -16.41 -21.07
C ALA A 175 -9.43 -16.57 -20.81
N VAL A 176 -10.01 -15.70 -19.97
CA VAL A 176 -11.45 -15.71 -19.69
C VAL A 176 -12.28 -15.37 -20.93
N ALA A 177 -11.86 -14.38 -21.73
CA ALA A 177 -12.54 -14.04 -22.98
C ALA A 177 -12.53 -15.21 -23.98
N ASN A 178 -11.37 -15.85 -24.15
CA ASN A 178 -11.22 -17.03 -25.01
C ASN A 178 -12.09 -18.21 -24.56
N MET A 179 -12.24 -18.42 -23.24
CA MET A 179 -13.13 -19.45 -22.68
C MET A 179 -14.61 -19.12 -22.85
N ALA A 180 -14.96 -17.84 -22.87
CA ALA A 180 -16.33 -17.37 -23.08
C ALA A 180 -16.77 -17.38 -24.56
N GLY A 181 -15.86 -17.70 -25.49
CA GLY A 181 -16.14 -17.72 -26.93
C GLY A 181 -16.41 -16.33 -27.51
N ILE A 182 -15.87 -15.28 -26.88
CA ILE A 182 -15.94 -13.87 -27.32
C ILE A 182 -14.65 -13.51 -28.04
#